data_AF-A0A7J4MWR4-F1
#
_entry.id   AF-A0A7J4MWR4-F1
#
_cell.length_a   1.000
_cell.length_b   1.000
_cell.length_c   1.000
_cell.angle_alpha   90.00
_cell.angle_beta   90.00
_cell.angle_gamma   90.00
#
_symmetry.space_group_name_H-M   'P 1'
#
loop_
_entity.id
_entity.type
_entity.pdbx_description
1 polymer ?
#
loop_
_entity_poly.entity_id
_entity_poly.type
_entity_poly.pdbx_seq_one_letter_code
_entity_poly.pdbx_strand_id
1 'polypeptide(L)' 'MIKLVVFDLDNVIIDGEAIDEIGKIAGVEKEVMEITEKAMQGDVDFESSIRERVKLLKGTAVEDIKKVA' A
#
# COMPACT_ATOMS: atom_id res chain seq x y z
N MET A 1 -32.67 10.57 -0.02
CA MET A 1 -31.45 11.40 0.19
C MET A 1 -30.37 10.53 0.80
N ILE A 2 -29.22 10.42 0.15
CA ILE A 2 -28.01 9.85 0.77
C ILE A 2 -27.45 10.91 1.73
N LYS A 3 -27.10 10.52 2.95
CA LYS A 3 -26.61 11.43 4.01
C LYS A 3 -25.13 11.22 4.39
N LEU A 4 -24.54 10.11 3.96
CA LEU A 4 -23.17 9.74 4.24
C LEU A 4 -22.64 8.95 3.04
N VAL A 5 -21.39 9.24 2.66
CA VAL A 5 -20.63 8.47 1.69
C VAL A 5 -19.26 8.22 2.30
N VAL A 6 -18.76 6.99 2.15
CA VAL A 6 -17.43 6.57 2.59
C VAL A 6 -16.73 6.00 1.37
N PHE A 7 -15.46 6.36 1.22
CA PHE A 7 -14.62 5.89 0.14
C PHE A 7 -13.40 5.21 0.75
N ASP A 8 -12.93 4.20 0.04
CA ASP A 8 -11.57 3.74 0.20
C ASP A 8 -10.60 4.77 -0.41
N LEU A 9 -9.30 4.60 -0.17
CA LEU A 9 -8.27 5.50 -0.65
C LEU A 9 -7.65 5.00 -1.96
N ASP A 10 -6.89 3.90 -1.87
CA ASP A 10 -6.10 3.34 -2.97
C ASP A 10 -7.04 2.83 -4.08
N ASN A 11 -6.72 3.16 -5.33
CA ASN A 11 -7.55 2.87 -6.51
C ASN A 11 -9.03 3.33 -6.45
N VAL A 12 -9.35 4.28 -5.55
CA VAL A 12 -10.71 4.86 -5.41
C VAL A 12 -10.67 6.38 -5.39
N ILE A 13 -9.96 6.98 -4.43
CA ILE A 13 -9.74 8.43 -4.37
C ILE A 13 -8.44 8.81 -5.09
N ILE A 14 -7.42 7.95 -5.02
CA ILE A 14 -6.13 8.14 -5.67
C ILE A 14 -5.86 7.01 -6.66
N ASP A 15 -5.02 7.29 -7.66
CA ASP A 15 -4.57 6.29 -8.62
C ASP A 15 -3.43 5.47 -8.02
N GLY A 16 -3.51 4.14 -8.16
CA GLY A 16 -2.49 3.22 -7.66
C GLY A 16 -2.58 2.97 -6.15
N GLU A 17 -1.51 2.38 -5.63
CA GLU A 17 -1.39 1.92 -4.25
C GLU A 17 -0.28 2.71 -3.55
N ALA A 18 -0.61 3.47 -2.51
CA ALA A 18 0.35 4.33 -1.83
C ALA A 18 1.55 3.54 -1.27
N ILE A 19 1.33 2.30 -0.83
CA ILE A 19 2.39 1.45 -0.28
C ILE A 19 3.40 1.00 -1.35
N ASP A 20 2.96 0.86 -2.61
CA ASP A 20 3.83 0.49 -3.73
C ASP A 20 4.77 1.67 -4.09
N GLU A 21 4.25 2.90 -4.06
CA GLU A 21 5.05 4.11 -4.25
C GLU A 21 6.10 4.30 -3.14
N ILE A 22 5.77 3.95 -1.89
CA ILE A 22 6.76 3.90 -0.82
C ILE A 22 7.78 2.78 -1.07
N GLY A 23 7.32 1.65 -1.61
CA GLY A 23 8.16 0.54 -2.07
C GLY A 23 9.20 0.96 -3.10
N LYS A 24 8.87 1.89 -4.03
CA LYS A 24 9.83 2.45 -5.00
C LYS A 24 10.99 3.15 -4.34
N ILE A 25 10.71 4.01 -3.36
CA ILE A 25 11.75 4.72 -2.59
C ILE A 25 12.63 3.74 -1.82
N ALA A 26 12.01 2.68 -1.28
CA ALA A 26 12.68 1.63 -0.53
C ALA A 26 13.43 0.62 -1.41
N GLY A 27 13.24 0.65 -2.74
CA GLY A 27 13.85 -0.30 -3.68
C GLY A 27 13.24 -1.71 -3.64
N VAL A 28 12.00 -1.85 -3.15
CA VAL A 28 11.28 -3.13 -2.95
C VAL A 28 9.87 -3.11 -3.55
N GLU A 29 9.61 -2.20 -4.50
CA GLU A 29 8.30 -2.04 -5.16
C GLU A 29 7.74 -3.38 -5.64
N LYS A 30 8.55 -4.17 -6.34
CA LYS A 30 8.10 -5.41 -6.96
C LYS A 30 7.60 -6.41 -5.91
N GLU A 31 8.34 -6.59 -4.83
CA GLU A 31 7.96 -7.48 -3.73
C GLU A 31 6.69 -7.00 -3.02
N VAL A 32 6.52 -5.68 -2.84
CA VAL A 32 5.31 -5.10 -2.26
C VAL A 32 4.10 -5.34 -3.17
N MET A 33 4.23 -5.05 -4.48
CA MET A 33 3.18 -5.27 -5.48
C MET A 33 2.72 -6.73 -5.54
N GLU A 34 3.66 -7.68 -5.54
CA GLU A 34 3.33 -9.12 -5.55
C GLU A 34 2.51 -9.55 -4.33
N ILE A 35 2.76 -8.95 -3.16
CA ILE A 35 1.97 -9.23 -1.95
C ILE A 35 0.61 -8.51 -2.02
N THR A 36 0.58 -7.26 -2.51
CA THR A 36 -0.67 -6.49 -2.71
C THR A 36 -1.63 -7.25 -3.63
N GLU A 37 -1.14 -7.75 -4.77
CA GLU A 37 -1.95 -8.50 -5.72
C GLU A 37 -2.55 -9.77 -5.11
N LYS A 38 -1.74 -10.56 -4.38
CA LYS A 38 -2.22 -11.76 -3.68
C LYS A 38 -3.27 -11.44 -2.61
N ALA A 39 -3.09 -10.35 -1.87
CA ALA A 39 -4.06 -9.91 -0.88
C ALA A 39 -5.39 -9.50 -1.54
N MET A 40 -5.35 -8.76 -2.65
CA MET A 40 -6.54 -8.34 -3.39
C MET A 40 -7.26 -9.53 -4.07
N GLN A 41 -6.54 -10.56 -4.48
CA GLN A 41 -7.11 -11.82 -4.99
C GLN A 41 -7.72 -12.69 -3.88
N GLY A 42 -7.46 -12.36 -2.61
CA GLY A 42 -7.95 -13.10 -1.45
C GLY A 42 -7.09 -14.33 -1.10
N ASP A 43 -5.91 -14.47 -1.71
CA ASP A 43 -4.99 -15.59 -1.46
C ASP A 43 -4.25 -15.46 -0.12
N VAL A 44 -4.13 -14.23 0.40
CA VAL A 44 -3.50 -13.92 1.67
C VAL A 44 -4.42 -13.04 2.50
N ASP A 45 -4.48 -13.32 3.80
CA ASP A 45 -5.19 -12.49 4.77
C ASP A 45 -4.69 -11.03 4.76
N PHE A 46 -5.63 -10.08 4.88
CA PHE A 46 -5.33 -8.66 4.83
C PHE A 46 -4.30 -8.24 5.88
N GLU A 47 -4.49 -8.63 7.14
CA GLU A 47 -3.59 -8.23 8.23
C GLU A 47 -2.17 -8.76 7.98
N SER A 48 -2.08 -10.03 7.61
CA SER A 48 -0.82 -10.70 7.29
C SER A 48 -0.10 -10.02 6.12
N SER A 49 -0.83 -9.71 5.04
CA SER A 49 -0.28 -9.04 3.86
C SER A 49 0.25 -7.63 4.16
N ILE A 50 -0.45 -6.86 5.01
CA ILE A 50 -0.01 -5.52 5.41
C ILE A 50 1.27 -5.61 6.23
N ARG A 51 1.33 -6.55 7.19
CA ARG A 51 2.53 -6.77 8.01
C ARG A 51 3.73 -7.16 7.17
N GLU A 52 3.53 -8.00 6.16
CA GLU A 52 4.61 -8.41 5.26
C GLU A 52 5.11 -7.25 4.41
N ARG A 53 4.21 -6.49 3.77
CA ARG A 53 4.56 -5.31 2.97
C ARG A 53 5.28 -4.25 3.79
N VAL A 54 4.77 -3.89 4.97
CA VAL A 54 5.39 -2.89 5.85
C VAL A 54 6.78 -3.33 6.32
N LYS A 55 7.00 -4.64 6.53
CA LYS A 55 8.31 -5.16 6.93
C LYS A 55 9.37 -4.95 5.85
N LEU A 56 8.99 -4.98 4.56
CA LEU A 56 9.91 -4.72 3.44
C LEU A 56 10.40 -3.27 3.44
N LEU A 57 9.62 -2.34 3.99
CA LEU A 57 9.97 -0.92 4.08
C LEU A 57 10.97 -0.59 5.22
N LYS A 58 11.56 -1.61 5.85
CA LYS A 58 12.49 -1.43 6.96
C LYS A 58 13.72 -0.64 6.51
N GLY A 59 13.95 0.51 7.16
CA GLY A 59 15.09 1.38 6.90
C GLY A 59 14.73 2.60 6.07
N THR A 60 13.52 2.67 5.51
CA THR A 60 13.02 3.86 4.82
C THR A 60 12.78 5.00 5.80
N ALA A 61 13.32 6.18 5.53
CA ALA A 61 13.14 7.34 6.38
C ALA A 61 11.75 7.94 6.19
N VAL A 62 11.12 8.36 7.30
CA VAL A 62 9.79 9.02 7.27
C VAL A 62 9.81 10.28 6.41
N GLU A 63 10.92 11.02 6.38
CA GLU A 63 11.07 12.21 5.54
C GLU A 63 11.08 11.90 4.03
N ASP A 64 11.49 10.70 3.63
CA ASP A 64 11.40 10.28 2.24
C ASP A 64 9.97 9.86 1.88
N ILE A 65 9.25 9.20 2.80
CA ILE A 65 7.83 8.83 2.64
C ILE A 65 6.97 10.08 2.44
N LYS A 66 7.23 11.16 3.18
CA LYS A 66 6.49 12.43 3.04
C LYS A 66 6.55 13.05 1.64
N LYS A 67 7.49 12.65 0.79
CA LYS A 67 7.62 13.14 -0.59
C LYS A 67 6.69 12.39 -1.57
N VAL A 68 6.11 11.28 -1.14
CA VAL A 68 5.15 10.47 -1.91
C VAL A 68 3.72 11.00 -1.79
N ALA A 69 3.47 11.89 -0.81
CA ALA A 69 2.18 12.50 -0.51
C ALA A 69 2.00 13.88 -1.16
#